data_AF-A0A836QRZ8-F1
#
_entry.id   AF-A0A836QRZ8-F1
#
_cell.length_a   1.000
_cell.length_b   1.000
_cell.length_c   1.000
_cell.angle_alpha   90.00
_cell.angle_beta   90.00
_cell.angle_gamma   90.00
#
_symmetry.space_group_name_H-M   'P 1'
#
loop_
_entity.id
_entity.type
_entity.pdbx_description
1 polymer ?
#
loop_
_entity_poly.entity_id
_entity_poly.type
_entity_poly.pdbx_seq_one_letter_code
_entity_poly.pdbx_strand_id
1 'polypeptide(L)'
;MAESVASLLRGGPGETVSVLLPIPLARAYDYRVPAGMSVEEGQYVRVPLGARVVSGVVWGSGSGDVAANKIRPIGALLKLPPMKAELRGLIDWVAHYYLASPGAVLRMAMSVPTALEPPKPLKLYIDTGSRPQRVTPQRARVFAVLADGLPRLAADLSRMASVGPDVVRGLVHAGHLNIVAGTS
;
A
#
# COMPACT_ATOMS: atom_id res chain seq x y z
N MET A 1 -34.95 9.33 -16.38
CA MET A 1 -35.28 8.20 -15.50
C MET A 1 -34.25 7.11 -15.75
N ALA A 2 -33.22 7.05 -14.90
CA ALA A 2 -32.15 6.07 -15.03
C ALA A 2 -32.23 5.17 -13.78
N GLU A 3 -32.80 3.99 -13.95
CA GLU A 3 -32.72 2.93 -12.94
C GLU A 3 -31.26 2.49 -12.85
N SER A 4 -30.63 2.83 -11.74
CA SER A 4 -29.34 2.30 -11.34
C SER A 4 -29.52 0.83 -10.97
N VAL A 5 -29.32 -0.06 -11.93
CA VAL A 5 -29.06 -1.47 -11.65
C VAL A 5 -27.61 -1.59 -11.17
N ALA A 6 -27.39 -1.20 -9.92
CA ALA A 6 -26.26 -1.68 -9.14
C ALA A 6 -26.46 -3.19 -8.96
N SER A 7 -26.03 -3.96 -9.96
CA SER A 7 -25.95 -5.41 -9.88
C SER A 7 -24.96 -5.74 -8.78
N LEU A 8 -25.46 -6.04 -7.58
CA LEU A 8 -24.68 -6.53 -6.45
C LEU A 8 -24.23 -7.95 -6.76
N LEU A 9 -23.25 -8.11 -7.64
CA LEU A 9 -22.63 -9.40 -7.85
C LEU A 9 -21.88 -9.79 -6.58
N ARG A 10 -22.39 -10.84 -5.93
CA ARG A 10 -21.69 -11.62 -4.92
C ARG A 10 -21.19 -12.89 -5.59
N GLY A 11 -19.90 -12.91 -5.91
CA GLY A 11 -19.22 -14.11 -6.39
C GLY A 11 -19.15 -15.14 -5.28
N GLY A 12 -19.98 -16.18 -5.37
CA GLY A 12 -20.01 -17.31 -4.43
C GLY A 12 -18.87 -18.32 -4.68
N PRO A 13 -18.59 -19.23 -3.73
CA PRO A 13 -17.64 -20.32 -3.93
C PRO A 13 -17.89 -21.11 -5.22
N GLY A 14 -16.86 -21.27 -6.06
CA GLY A 14 -16.96 -21.99 -7.33
C GLY A 14 -17.39 -21.15 -8.53
N GLU A 15 -17.86 -19.92 -8.30
CA GLU A 15 -18.19 -18.98 -9.37
C GLU A 15 -16.92 -18.39 -10.01
N THR A 16 -17.09 -17.84 -11.22
CA THR A 16 -16.04 -17.14 -11.95
C THR A 16 -16.32 -15.66 -11.91
N VAL A 17 -15.30 -14.86 -11.57
CA VAL A 17 -15.36 -13.41 -11.55
C VAL A 17 -14.27 -12.84 -12.47
N SER A 18 -14.56 -11.69 -13.09
CA SER A 18 -13.56 -10.94 -13.83
C SER A 18 -12.81 -10.00 -12.89
N VAL A 19 -11.48 -10.07 -12.92
CA VAL A 19 -10.58 -9.24 -12.11
C VAL A 19 -9.79 -8.34 -13.04
N LEU A 20 -9.93 -7.02 -12.85
CA LEU A 20 -9.12 -6.04 -13.55
C LEU A 20 -7.75 -5.93 -12.86
N LEU A 21 -6.68 -6.03 -13.65
CA LEU A 21 -5.31 -6.00 -13.17
C LEU A 21 -4.62 -4.69 -13.56
N PRO A 22 -3.74 -4.14 -12.71
CA PRO A 22 -3.05 -2.88 -12.99
C PRO A 22 -1.89 -3.09 -13.98
N ILE A 23 -2.15 -3.68 -15.14
CA ILE A 23 -1.20 -3.96 -16.23
C ILE A 23 -1.76 -3.40 -17.54
N PRO A 24 -0.92 -3.03 -18.51
CA PRO A 24 -1.37 -2.34 -19.74
C PRO A 24 -2.01 -3.33 -20.72
N LEU A 25 -3.11 -3.95 -20.31
CA LEU A 25 -3.88 -4.91 -21.08
C LEU A 25 -5.34 -4.46 -21.17
N ALA A 26 -5.96 -4.78 -22.30
CA ALA A 26 -7.24 -4.24 -22.69
C ALA A 26 -8.44 -4.86 -21.95
N ARG A 27 -8.26 -5.98 -21.25
CA ARG A 27 -9.37 -6.75 -20.64
C ARG A 27 -9.06 -7.22 -19.23
N ALA A 28 -10.12 -7.39 -18.44
CA ALA A 28 -10.08 -8.11 -17.18
C ALA A 28 -9.83 -9.61 -17.40
N TYR A 29 -9.38 -10.29 -16.35
CA TYR A 29 -9.05 -11.71 -16.36
C TYR A 29 -10.02 -12.51 -15.51
N ASP A 30 -10.46 -13.65 -16.02
CA ASP A 30 -11.36 -14.53 -15.28
C ASP A 30 -10.61 -15.38 -14.25
N TYR A 31 -11.10 -15.36 -13.01
CA TYR A 31 -10.61 -16.17 -11.90
C TYR A 31 -11.76 -16.88 -11.21
N ARG A 32 -11.46 -18.06 -10.68
CA ARG A 32 -12.40 -18.84 -9.88
C ARG A 32 -12.36 -18.39 -8.42
N VAL A 33 -13.52 -18.22 -7.81
CA VAL A 33 -13.65 -18.00 -6.37
C VAL A 33 -13.40 -19.33 -5.63
N PRO A 34 -12.38 -19.43 -4.76
CA PRO A 34 -12.11 -20.65 -4.00
C PRO A 34 -13.24 -21.04 -3.05
N ALA A 35 -13.26 -22.31 -2.65
CA ALA A 35 -14.16 -22.77 -1.59
C ALA A 35 -13.95 -21.96 -0.30
N GLY A 36 -15.05 -21.56 0.36
CA GLY A 36 -15.00 -20.77 1.60
C GLY A 36 -14.63 -19.29 1.41
N MET A 37 -14.52 -18.82 0.17
CA MET A 37 -14.34 -17.40 -0.16
C MET A 37 -15.60 -16.88 -0.85
N SER A 38 -15.98 -15.66 -0.51
CA SER A 38 -16.97 -14.89 -1.26
C SER A 38 -16.34 -13.56 -1.64
N VAL A 39 -16.57 -13.12 -2.87
CA VAL A 39 -16.06 -11.83 -3.33
C VAL A 39 -17.18 -10.94 -3.86
N GLU A 40 -16.98 -9.63 -3.77
CA GLU A 40 -17.91 -8.62 -4.28
C GLU A 40 -17.18 -7.69 -5.23
N GLU A 41 -17.90 -7.03 -6.12
CA GLU A 41 -17.31 -6.03 -7.00
C GLU A 41 -16.59 -4.93 -6.22
N GLY A 42 -15.47 -4.46 -6.77
CA GLY A 42 -14.60 -3.49 -6.12
C GLY A 42 -13.67 -4.10 -5.08
N GLN A 43 -13.85 -5.36 -4.66
CA GLN A 43 -12.94 -5.97 -3.70
C GLN A 43 -11.55 -6.19 -4.30
N TYR A 44 -10.54 -5.96 -3.47
CA TYR A 44 -9.15 -6.12 -3.84
C TYR A 44 -8.71 -7.57 -3.59
N VAL A 45 -8.10 -8.19 -4.60
CA VAL A 45 -7.69 -9.60 -4.54
C VAL A 45 -6.25 -9.76 -5.01
N ARG A 46 -5.55 -10.78 -4.50
CA ARG A 46 -4.28 -11.27 -5.04
C ARG A 46 -4.54 -12.47 -5.92
N VAL A 47 -4.04 -12.41 -7.15
CA VAL A 47 -4.26 -13.45 -8.15
C VAL A 47 -2.94 -13.88 -8.82
N PRO A 48 -2.81 -15.16 -9.21
CA PRO A 48 -1.63 -15.64 -9.93
C PRO A 48 -1.66 -15.18 -11.39
N LEU A 49 -0.59 -14.54 -11.85
CA LEU A 49 -0.38 -14.15 -13.24
C LEU A 49 0.98 -14.70 -13.72
N GLY A 50 0.95 -15.82 -14.45
CA GLY A 50 2.17 -16.53 -14.85
C GLY A 50 2.93 -17.05 -13.62
N ALA A 51 4.18 -16.61 -13.45
CA ALA A 51 5.06 -16.97 -12.34
C ALA A 51 4.97 -16.02 -11.12
N ARG A 52 4.21 -14.92 -11.22
CA ARG A 52 4.10 -13.90 -10.17
C ARG A 52 2.67 -13.82 -9.63
N VAL A 53 2.53 -13.17 -8.47
CA VAL A 53 1.23 -12.81 -7.87
C VAL A 53 1.05 -11.31 -7.98
N VAL A 54 -0.14 -10.87 -8.40
CA VAL A 54 -0.46 -9.46 -8.63
C VAL A 54 -1.76 -9.11 -7.89
N SER A 55 -1.82 -7.89 -7.33
CA SER A 55 -3.06 -7.35 -6.77
C SER A 55 -3.94 -6.77 -7.87
N GLY A 56 -5.22 -7.11 -7.87
CA GLY A 56 -6.24 -6.60 -8.79
C GLY A 56 -7.54 -6.27 -8.06
N VAL A 57 -8.54 -5.87 -8.83
CA VAL A 57 -9.87 -5.50 -8.33
C VAL A 57 -10.92 -6.34 -9.04
N VAL A 58 -11.86 -6.92 -8.30
CA VAL A 58 -13.01 -7.62 -8.87
C VAL A 58 -13.87 -6.61 -9.62
N TRP A 59 -14.01 -6.77 -10.93
CA TRP A 59 -14.71 -5.83 -11.80
C TRP A 59 -16.17 -6.21 -12.03
N GLY A 60 -16.47 -7.52 -12.00
CA GLY A 60 -17.80 -8.06 -12.22
C GLY A 60 -17.79 -9.57 -12.39
N SER A 61 -18.87 -10.11 -12.97
CA SER A 61 -18.99 -11.52 -13.34
C SER A 61 -17.92 -11.91 -14.34
N GLY A 62 -17.50 -13.18 -14.29
CA GLY A 62 -16.62 -13.74 -15.31
C GLY A 62 -17.20 -13.58 -16.71
N SER A 63 -16.34 -13.36 -17.70
CA SER A 63 -16.75 -13.23 -19.11
C SER A 63 -17.39 -14.51 -19.65
N GLY A 64 -16.99 -15.68 -19.10
CA GLY A 64 -17.40 -16.99 -19.62
C GLY A 64 -16.64 -17.42 -20.88
N ASP A 65 -15.75 -16.57 -21.41
CA ASP A 65 -14.98 -16.82 -22.63
C ASP A 65 -13.83 -17.83 -22.41
N VAL A 66 -13.50 -18.12 -21.15
CA VAL A 66 -12.37 -18.99 -20.77
C VAL A 66 -12.87 -20.35 -20.31
N ALA A 67 -12.36 -21.42 -20.92
CA ALA A 67 -12.66 -22.78 -20.49
C ALA A 67 -12.30 -23.00 -19.01
N ALA A 68 -13.21 -23.62 -18.25
CA ALA A 68 -13.11 -23.74 -16.79
C ALA A 68 -11.80 -24.38 -16.28
N ASN A 69 -11.15 -25.23 -17.08
CA ASN A 69 -9.88 -25.87 -16.77
C ASN A 69 -8.65 -24.94 -16.91
N LYS A 70 -8.79 -23.80 -17.59
CA LYS A 70 -7.75 -22.77 -17.75
C LYS A 70 -7.88 -21.64 -16.74
N ILE A 71 -9.02 -21.54 -16.05
CA ILE A 71 -9.29 -20.52 -15.04
C ILE A 71 -8.53 -20.85 -13.76
N ARG A 72 -7.67 -19.94 -13.33
CA ARG A 72 -6.93 -20.06 -12.07
C ARG A 72 -7.79 -19.57 -10.90
N PRO A 73 -7.59 -20.13 -9.68
CA PRO A 73 -8.27 -19.62 -8.49
C PRO A 73 -7.70 -18.27 -8.04
N ILE A 74 -8.54 -17.46 -7.36
CA ILE A 74 -8.08 -16.30 -6.59
C ILE A 74 -7.15 -16.79 -5.47
N GLY A 75 -6.00 -16.13 -5.29
CA GLY A 75 -5.02 -16.51 -4.29
C GLY A 75 -5.36 -16.00 -2.89
N ALA A 76 -5.80 -14.75 -2.76
CA ALA A 76 -6.25 -14.19 -1.49
C ALA A 76 -7.17 -12.98 -1.68
N LEU A 77 -8.06 -12.75 -0.71
CA LEU A 77 -8.81 -11.51 -0.56
C LEU A 77 -8.01 -10.54 0.32
N LEU A 78 -7.89 -9.27 -0.08
CA LEU A 78 -7.19 -8.25 0.68
C LEU A 78 -8.16 -7.55 1.65
N LYS A 79 -7.70 -7.29 2.88
CA LYS A 79 -8.49 -6.61 3.93
C LYS A 79 -8.50 -5.08 3.71
N LEU A 80 -9.12 -4.65 2.63
CA LEU A 80 -9.25 -3.25 2.24
C LEU A 80 -10.72 -2.92 1.95
N PRO A 81 -11.18 -1.68 2.18
CA PRO A 81 -12.49 -1.25 1.70
C PRO A 81 -12.62 -1.48 0.18
N PRO A 82 -13.77 -1.99 -0.32
CA PRO A 82 -13.98 -2.17 -1.74
C PRO A 82 -13.87 -0.83 -2.51
N MET A 83 -13.35 -0.90 -3.73
CA MET A 83 -13.38 0.22 -4.66
C MET A 83 -14.82 0.58 -5.00
N LYS A 84 -15.18 1.84 -4.71
CA LYS A 84 -16.52 2.37 -4.95
C LYS A 84 -16.92 2.24 -6.42
N ALA A 85 -18.22 2.01 -6.67
CA ALA A 85 -18.76 1.85 -8.01
C ALA A 85 -18.50 3.08 -8.89
N GLU A 86 -18.57 4.29 -8.32
CA GLU A 86 -18.32 5.54 -9.03
C GLU A 86 -16.88 5.63 -9.54
N LEU A 87 -15.90 5.14 -8.76
CA LEU A 87 -14.50 5.12 -9.18
C LEU A 87 -14.26 4.07 -10.27
N ARG A 88 -14.90 2.89 -10.17
CA ARG A 88 -14.84 1.87 -11.23
C ARG A 88 -15.43 2.40 -12.54
N GLY A 89 -16.60 3.03 -12.46
CA GLY A 89 -17.24 3.67 -13.61
C GLY A 89 -16.40 4.80 -14.22
N LEU A 90 -15.73 5.61 -13.39
CA LEU A 90 -14.79 6.62 -13.87
C LEU A 90 -13.59 6.00 -14.59
N ILE A 91 -13.02 4.92 -14.05
CA ILE A 91 -11.91 4.20 -14.67
C ILE A 91 -12.32 3.67 -16.05
N ASP A 92 -13.50 3.05 -16.15
CA ASP A 92 -14.04 2.56 -17.43
C ASP A 92 -14.27 3.70 -18.42
N TRP A 93 -14.85 4.81 -17.96
CA TRP A 93 -15.09 5.99 -18.78
C TRP A 93 -13.78 6.60 -19.31
N VAL A 94 -12.77 6.79 -18.45
CA VAL A 94 -11.45 7.34 -18.85
C VAL A 94 -10.77 6.40 -19.86
N ALA A 95 -10.77 5.10 -19.59
CA ALA A 95 -10.17 4.11 -20.47
C ALA A 95 -10.82 4.14 -21.86
N HIS A 96 -12.15 4.21 -21.91
CA HIS A 96 -12.90 4.27 -23.16
C HIS A 96 -12.68 5.59 -23.90
N TYR A 97 -12.78 6.73 -23.22
CA TYR A 97 -12.68 8.06 -23.82
C TYR A 97 -11.29 8.34 -24.41
N TYR A 98 -10.24 7.96 -23.68
CA TYR A 98 -8.85 8.21 -24.09
C TYR A 98 -8.21 7.04 -24.84
N LEU A 99 -8.97 6.01 -25.21
CA LEU A 99 -8.46 4.78 -25.82
C LEU A 99 -7.27 4.17 -25.05
N ALA A 100 -7.29 4.31 -23.73
CA ALA A 100 -6.28 3.79 -22.83
C ALA A 100 -6.67 2.40 -22.35
N SER A 101 -5.70 1.54 -22.02
CA SER A 101 -6.00 0.25 -21.42
C SER A 101 -6.62 0.44 -20.02
N PRO A 102 -7.76 -0.20 -19.68
CA PRO A 102 -8.38 -0.06 -18.36
C PRO A 102 -7.42 -0.40 -17.21
N GLY A 103 -6.54 -1.38 -17.40
CA GLY A 103 -5.53 -1.73 -16.41
C GLY A 103 -4.45 -0.66 -16.18
N ALA A 104 -4.13 0.16 -17.17
CA ALA A 104 -3.23 1.31 -16.97
C ALA A 104 -3.91 2.42 -16.17
N VAL A 105 -5.19 2.69 -16.44
CA VAL A 105 -5.99 3.66 -15.67
C VAL A 105 -6.19 3.17 -14.23
N LEU A 106 -6.49 1.88 -14.05
CA LEU A 106 -6.57 1.24 -12.74
C LEU A 106 -5.25 1.36 -11.98
N ARG A 107 -4.11 1.16 -12.65
CA ARG A 107 -2.78 1.33 -12.02
C ARG A 107 -2.64 2.72 -11.41
N MET A 108 -3.10 3.78 -12.08
CA MET A 108 -3.06 5.14 -11.54
C MET A 108 -3.95 5.26 -10.29
N ALA A 109 -5.16 4.71 -10.33
CA ALA A 109 -6.09 4.71 -9.19
C ALA A 109 -5.59 3.88 -7.99
N MET A 110 -4.82 2.81 -8.24
CA MET A 110 -4.23 1.96 -7.20
C MET A 110 -2.87 2.47 -6.69
N SER A 111 -2.24 3.41 -7.39
CA SER A 111 -0.86 3.83 -7.11
C SER A 111 -0.78 4.77 -5.90
N VAL A 112 -0.99 4.23 -4.71
CA VAL A 112 -0.39 4.77 -3.48
C VAL A 112 0.35 3.62 -2.78
N PRO A 113 1.62 3.35 -3.15
CA PRO A 113 2.43 2.30 -2.54
C PRO A 113 2.49 2.36 -1.01
N THR A 114 2.24 3.54 -0.43
CA THR A 114 2.29 3.84 0.99
C THR A 114 0.93 3.83 1.72
N ALA A 115 -0.21 3.74 1.02
CA ALA A 115 -1.53 3.73 1.68
C ALA A 115 -2.02 2.33 2.06
N LEU A 116 -1.34 1.29 1.58
CA LEU A 116 -1.67 -0.11 1.83
C LEU A 116 -0.80 -0.75 2.94
N GLU A 117 0.18 -0.02 3.48
CA GLU A 117 0.97 -0.41 4.64
C GLU A 117 0.58 0.48 5.82
N PRO A 118 0.48 -0.04 7.06
CA PRO A 118 0.40 0.82 8.22
C PRO A 118 1.60 1.78 8.21
N PRO A 119 1.42 3.09 8.46
CA PRO A 119 2.52 4.04 8.45
C PRO A 119 3.62 3.52 9.38
N LYS A 120 4.83 3.33 8.84
CA LYS A 120 5.97 2.88 9.66
C LYS A 120 6.10 3.86 10.82
N PRO A 121 6.05 3.40 12.08
CA PRO A 121 6.17 4.30 13.22
C PRO A 121 7.48 5.08 13.09
N LEU A 122 7.35 6.40 13.06
CA LEU A 122 8.50 7.28 12.98
C LEU A 122 9.30 7.13 14.29
N LYS A 123 10.54 6.68 14.17
CA LYS A 123 11.49 6.62 15.29
C LYS A 123 11.99 8.03 15.55
N LEU A 124 11.41 8.68 16.55
CA LEU A 124 11.88 9.97 17.04
C LEU A 124 12.85 9.75 18.19
N TYR A 125 13.88 10.59 18.25
CA TYR A 125 14.94 10.51 19.23
C TYR A 125 14.86 11.69 20.19
N ILE A 126 15.01 11.41 21.48
CA ILE A 126 15.09 12.39 22.56
C ILE A 126 16.40 12.21 23.35
N ASP A 127 16.86 13.29 23.98
CA ASP A 127 17.97 13.23 24.92
C ASP A 127 17.54 12.48 26.19
N THR A 128 18.38 11.55 26.67
CA THR A 128 18.18 10.78 27.90
C THR A 128 18.73 11.47 29.15
N GLY A 129 19.45 12.59 28.98
CA GLY A 129 20.21 13.24 30.05
C GLY A 129 21.53 12.53 30.38
N SER A 130 21.82 11.38 29.74
CA SER A 130 23.10 10.71 29.86
C SER A 130 24.11 11.24 28.84
N ARG A 131 25.41 11.11 29.14
CA ARG A 131 26.50 11.56 28.26
C ARG A 131 27.56 10.45 28.12
N PRO A 132 28.20 10.33 26.94
CA PRO A 132 29.33 9.41 26.77
C PRO A 132 30.55 9.87 27.57
N GLN A 133 31.43 8.93 27.95
CA GLN A 133 32.70 9.22 28.63
C GLN A 133 33.54 10.29 27.89
N ARG A 134 33.48 10.31 26.56
CA ARG A 134 34.10 11.35 25.73
C ARG A 134 33.07 12.05 24.87
N VAL A 135 32.82 13.32 25.17
CA VAL A 135 31.98 14.22 24.38
C VAL A 135 32.88 14.95 23.38
N THR A 136 32.75 14.59 22.10
CA THR A 136 33.40 15.33 21.01
C THR A 136 32.56 16.56 20.65
N PRO A 137 33.13 17.58 19.97
CA PRO A 137 32.37 18.76 19.52
C PRO A 137 31.16 18.40 18.65
N GLN A 138 31.26 17.34 17.85
CA GLN A 138 30.14 16.85 17.03
C GLN A 138 29.01 16.27 17.90
N ARG A 139 29.33 15.46 18.91
CA ARG A 139 28.33 14.91 19.84
C ARG A 139 27.66 16.00 20.67
N ALA A 140 28.43 17.01 21.11
CA ALA A 140 27.89 18.15 21.85
C ALA A 140 26.82 18.91 21.06
N ARG A 141 27.01 19.11 19.75
CA ARG A 141 26.00 19.76 18.90
C ARG A 141 24.69 18.97 18.79
N VAL A 142 24.75 17.64 18.78
CA VAL A 142 23.54 16.81 18.78
C VAL A 142 22.74 17.01 20.06
N PHE A 143 23.40 17.05 21.22
CA PHE A 143 22.74 17.34 22.49
C PHE A 143 22.19 18.78 22.57
N ALA A 144 22.91 19.76 22.00
CA ALA A 144 22.43 21.13 21.94
C ALA A 144 21.12 21.26 21.13
N VAL A 145 21.00 20.51 20.03
CA VAL A 145 19.76 20.47 19.21
C VAL A 145 18.58 19.83 19.97
N LEU A 146 18.85 18.90 20.88
CA LEU A 146 17.84 18.21 21.69
C LEU A 146 17.58 18.87 23.06
N ALA A 147 18.26 19.98 23.35
CA ALA A 147 18.13 20.67 24.64
C ALA A 147 16.73 21.27 24.86
N ASP A 148 15.96 21.45 23.79
CA ASP A 148 14.55 21.88 23.83
C ASP A 148 13.57 20.76 24.26
N GLY A 149 14.07 19.53 24.40
CA GLY A 149 13.27 18.36 24.79
C GLY A 149 12.36 17.84 23.68
N LEU A 150 12.45 18.38 22.46
CA LEU A 150 11.58 17.98 21.35
C LEU A 150 12.09 16.69 20.68
N PRO A 151 11.24 15.67 20.50
CA PRO A 151 11.60 14.48 19.72
C PRO A 151 11.85 14.82 18.26
N ARG A 152 12.96 14.33 17.69
CA ARG A 152 13.35 14.60 16.29
C ARG A 152 13.77 13.33 15.54
N LEU A 153 13.62 13.34 14.21
CA LEU A 153 14.16 12.26 13.37
C LEU A 153 15.69 12.27 13.38
N ALA A 154 16.32 11.11 13.19
CA ALA A 154 17.77 11.02 13.08
C ALA A 154 18.33 11.90 11.93
N ALA A 155 17.61 11.97 10.81
CA ALA A 155 17.99 12.81 9.67
C ALA A 155 17.95 14.30 10.01
N ASP A 156 16.96 14.74 10.79
CA ASP A 156 16.85 16.14 11.22
C ASP A 156 17.91 16.48 12.25
N LEU A 157 18.23 15.56 13.16
CA LEU A 157 19.35 15.71 14.09
C LEU A 157 20.67 15.89 13.35
N SER A 158 20.96 15.04 12.36
CA SER A 158 22.17 15.17 11.54
C SER A 158 22.22 16.53 10.84
N ARG A 159 21.11 16.98 10.26
CA ARG A 159 21.01 18.25 9.53
C ARG A 159 21.18 19.46 10.45
N MET A 160 20.43 19.50 11.55
CA MET A 160 20.43 20.63 12.49
C MET A 160 21.73 20.74 13.28
N ALA A 161 22.32 19.62 13.67
CA ALA A 161 23.59 19.61 14.39
C ALA A 161 24.80 19.75 13.45
N SER A 162 24.58 19.76 12.13
CA SER A 162 25.65 19.75 11.11
C SER A 162 26.67 18.64 11.40
N VAL A 163 26.19 17.40 11.48
CA VAL A 163 27.00 16.19 11.72
C VAL A 163 26.64 15.07 10.76
N GLY A 164 27.58 14.16 10.52
CA GLY A 164 27.31 12.96 9.75
C GLY A 164 26.32 12.01 10.45
N PRO A 165 25.58 11.16 9.71
CA PRO A 165 24.65 10.17 10.27
C PRO A 165 25.29 9.22 11.28
N ASP A 166 26.58 8.93 11.13
CA ASP A 166 27.35 8.06 12.03
C ASP A 166 27.44 8.58 13.47
N VAL A 167 27.47 9.91 13.64
CA VAL A 167 27.53 10.51 14.98
C VAL A 167 26.23 10.25 15.74
N VAL A 168 25.09 10.43 15.07
CA VAL A 168 23.77 10.16 15.64
C VAL A 168 23.60 8.66 15.89
N ARG A 169 23.95 7.80 14.93
CA ARG A 169 23.93 6.34 15.10
C ARG A 169 24.79 5.88 16.27
N GLY A 170 25.98 6.43 16.44
CA GLY A 170 26.86 6.11 17.56
C GLY A 170 26.29 6.52 18.91
N LEU A 171 25.61 7.67 19.01
CA LEU A 171 24.94 8.10 20.23
C LEU A 171 23.71 7.24 20.58
N VAL A 172 22.96 6.80 19.57
CA VAL A 172 21.85 5.84 19.75
C VAL A 172 22.38 4.49 20.22
N HIS A 173 23.42 3.95 19.58
CA HIS A 173 23.99 2.65 19.93
C HIS A 173 24.62 2.64 21.33
N ALA A 174 25.20 3.77 21.75
CA ALA A 174 25.72 3.97 23.10
C ALA A 174 24.63 4.23 24.15
N GLY A 175 23.35 4.29 23.76
CA GLY A 175 22.22 4.46 24.68
C GLY A 175 22.01 5.89 25.19
N HIS A 176 22.63 6.89 24.56
CA HIS A 176 22.49 8.29 24.99
C HIS A 176 21.27 9.00 24.40
N LEU A 177 20.64 8.41 23.37
CA LEU A 177 19.40 8.89 22.77
C LEU A 177 18.35 7.79 22.87
N ASN A 178 17.16 8.13 23.38
CA ASN A 178 16.05 7.17 23.49
C ASN A 178 15.10 7.29 22.30
N ILE A 179 14.49 6.16 21.91
CA ILE A 179 13.49 6.13 20.85
C ILE A 179 12.11 6.30 21.48
N VAL A 180 11.40 7.34 21.05
CA VAL A 180 9.97 7.49 21.34
C VAL A 180 9.17 7.23 20.06
N ALA A 181 8.07 6.51 20.20
CA ALA A 181 7.14 6.31 19.09
C ALA A 181 6.47 7.66 18.77
N GLY A 182 6.70 8.18 17.57
CA GLY A 182 5.90 9.30 17.09
C GLY A 182 4.45 8.86 16.96
N THR A 183 3.54 9.48 17.70
CA THR A 183 2.11 9.37 17.42
C THR A 183 1.86 10.22 16.18
N SER A 184 1.56 9.56 15.06
CA SER A 184 1.12 10.24 13.84
C SER A 184 -0.33 10.66 13.95
#